data_AF-A0A529NRN5-F1
#
_entry.id   AF-A0A529NRN5-F1
#
_cell.length_a   1.000
_cell.length_b   1.000
_cell.length_c   1.000
_cell.angle_alpha   90.00
_cell.angle_beta   90.00
_cell.angle_gamma   90.00
#
_symmetry.space_group_name_H-M   'P 1'
#
loop_
_entity.id
_entity.type
_entity.pdbx_description
1 polymer ?
#
loop_
_entity_poly.entity_id
_entity_poly.type
_entity_poly.pdbx_seq_one_letter_code
_entity_poly.pdbx_strand_id
1 'polypeptide(L)'
;TYNHSGVLAIRFALSSDANITYKILYNDAVAMTGGQPHEGGLTVDMIARQVRAEGVERIAVVTDEPGKYAGKADFPAGITIHHRDDLDLVQRELREVKGVSVLLYDQTCAAEKRRRRKRGTFPDPDKRVFINELVCEGCGDCGVQSNCVSIQPVETEFGRKRRIDQSSCNKDFSCLNGFCPSFVTVHGGKIRKAEGTAG
;
A
#
# COMPACT_ATOMS: atom_id res chain seq x y z
N THR A 1 -8.59 -11.69 -9.29
CA THR A 1 -10.03 -11.37 -9.10
C THR A 1 -10.59 -10.51 -10.21
N TYR A 2 -10.02 -9.33 -10.49
CA TYR A 2 -10.51 -8.44 -11.55
C TYR A 2 -10.71 -9.15 -12.90
N ASN A 3 -9.70 -9.90 -13.36
CA ASN A 3 -9.71 -10.62 -14.65
C ASN A 3 -10.76 -11.72 -14.76
N HIS A 4 -11.17 -12.33 -13.64
CA HIS A 4 -12.05 -13.49 -13.66
C HIS A 4 -13.50 -13.09 -13.48
N SER A 5 -13.79 -12.22 -12.51
CA SER A 5 -15.17 -11.85 -12.15
C SER A 5 -15.39 -10.35 -11.93
N GLY A 6 -14.32 -9.58 -11.69
CA GLY A 6 -14.46 -8.15 -11.37
C GLY A 6 -14.96 -7.32 -12.56
N VAL A 7 -14.48 -7.58 -13.77
CA VAL A 7 -14.94 -6.87 -14.98
C VAL A 7 -16.42 -7.10 -15.25
N LEU A 8 -16.89 -8.34 -15.06
CA LEU A 8 -18.31 -8.70 -15.23
C LEU A 8 -19.20 -8.01 -14.19
N ALA A 9 -18.70 -7.87 -12.95
CA ALA A 9 -19.42 -7.16 -11.90
C ALA A 9 -19.57 -5.67 -12.22
N ILE A 10 -18.52 -5.01 -12.71
CA ILE A 10 -18.56 -3.60 -13.14
C ILE A 10 -19.55 -3.42 -14.29
N ARG A 11 -19.50 -4.31 -15.31
CA ARG A 11 -20.45 -4.27 -16.43
C ARG A 11 -21.90 -4.40 -15.96
N PHE A 12 -22.18 -5.33 -15.04
CA PHE A 12 -23.51 -5.50 -14.49
C PHE A 12 -23.98 -4.26 -13.71
N ALA A 13 -23.10 -3.66 -12.91
CA ALA A 13 -23.42 -2.44 -12.17
C ALA A 13 -23.74 -1.26 -13.10
N LEU A 14 -23.01 -1.13 -14.21
CA LEU A 14 -23.32 -0.14 -15.25
C LEU A 14 -24.69 -0.40 -15.89
N SER A 15 -24.99 -1.66 -16.25
CA SER A 15 -26.28 -2.01 -16.88
C SER A 15 -27.50 -1.87 -15.97
N SER A 16 -27.28 -1.82 -14.65
CA SER A 16 -28.34 -1.67 -13.64
C SER A 16 -28.41 -0.26 -13.06
N ASP A 17 -27.66 0.69 -13.62
CA ASP A 17 -27.58 2.08 -13.15
C ASP A 17 -27.23 2.19 -11.64
N ALA A 18 -26.40 1.26 -11.15
CA ALA A 18 -26.02 1.24 -9.75
C ALA A 18 -25.15 2.46 -9.39
N ASN A 19 -25.39 3.05 -8.23
CA ASN A 19 -24.57 4.12 -7.68
C ASN A 19 -23.50 3.56 -6.73
N ILE A 20 -22.36 3.14 -7.28
CA ILE A 20 -21.34 2.39 -6.54
C ILE A 20 -19.91 2.68 -7.03
N THR A 21 -18.97 2.76 -6.09
CA THR A 21 -17.54 2.83 -6.40
C THR A 21 -16.88 1.45 -6.26
N TYR A 22 -16.19 1.00 -7.30
CA TYR A 22 -15.33 -0.18 -7.22
C TYR A 22 -13.89 0.22 -6.89
N LYS A 23 -13.35 -0.31 -5.79
CA LYS A 23 -11.94 -0.17 -5.42
C LYS A 23 -11.16 -1.40 -5.86
N ILE A 24 -10.35 -1.25 -6.90
CA ILE A 24 -9.51 -2.32 -7.44
C ILE A 24 -8.12 -2.16 -6.84
N LEU A 25 -7.70 -3.14 -6.03
CA LEU A 25 -6.35 -3.19 -5.47
C LEU A 25 -5.43 -3.88 -6.47
N TYR A 26 -4.59 -3.09 -7.14
CA TYR A 26 -3.58 -3.58 -8.04
C TYR A 26 -2.28 -3.86 -7.27
N ASN A 27 -1.83 -5.10 -7.38
CA ASN A 27 -0.57 -5.56 -6.83
C ASN A 27 0.11 -6.34 -7.96
N ASP A 28 1.37 -6.02 -8.24
CA ASP A 28 2.14 -6.55 -9.36
C ASP A 28 2.61 -8.01 -9.15
N ALA A 29 2.15 -8.64 -8.07
CA ALA A 29 2.31 -10.05 -7.81
C ALA A 29 1.07 -10.63 -7.10
N VAL A 30 0.79 -11.91 -7.35
CA VAL A 30 -0.27 -12.65 -6.65
C VAL A 30 0.15 -12.87 -5.20
N ALA A 31 -0.53 -12.16 -4.30
CA ALA A 31 -0.12 -12.04 -2.90
C ALA A 31 0.01 -13.39 -2.16
N MET A 32 -0.76 -14.41 -2.55
CA MET A 32 -0.83 -15.70 -1.85
C MET A 32 0.09 -16.79 -2.41
N THR A 33 0.67 -16.63 -3.61
CA THR A 33 1.49 -17.68 -4.25
C THR A 33 2.99 -17.48 -4.03
N GLY A 34 3.36 -16.55 -3.16
CA GLY A 34 4.75 -16.13 -3.02
C GLY A 34 5.25 -15.46 -4.30
N GLY A 35 4.63 -14.35 -4.69
CA GLY A 35 5.26 -13.40 -5.61
C GLY A 35 5.27 -13.83 -7.08
N GLN A 36 4.42 -14.77 -7.50
CA GLN A 36 4.24 -15.04 -8.92
C GLN A 36 3.57 -13.81 -9.58
N PRO A 37 3.94 -13.45 -10.82
CA PRO A 37 3.25 -12.40 -11.55
C PRO A 37 1.78 -12.81 -11.75
N HIS A 38 0.88 -11.82 -11.81
CA HIS A 38 -0.51 -12.11 -12.15
C HIS A 38 -0.64 -12.54 -13.60
N GLU A 39 -1.57 -13.46 -13.86
CA GLU A 39 -1.85 -13.94 -15.21
C GLU A 39 -2.36 -12.80 -16.11
N GLY A 40 -1.90 -12.80 -17.35
CA GLY A 40 -2.36 -11.88 -18.40
C GLY A 40 -1.61 -10.55 -18.48
N GLY A 41 -0.62 -10.29 -17.61
CA GLY A 41 0.28 -9.14 -17.76
C GLY A 41 -0.40 -7.77 -17.71
N LEU A 42 -1.60 -7.69 -17.13
CA LEU A 42 -2.34 -6.43 -17.06
C LEU A 42 -1.57 -5.37 -16.29
N THR A 43 -1.37 -4.21 -16.90
CA THR A 43 -0.87 -3.02 -16.24
C THR A 43 -2.03 -2.16 -15.74
N VAL A 44 -1.74 -1.19 -14.88
CA VAL A 44 -2.76 -0.29 -14.32
C VAL A 44 -3.47 0.50 -15.42
N ASP A 45 -2.75 0.94 -16.46
CA ASP A 45 -3.31 1.64 -17.60
C ASP A 45 -4.18 0.72 -18.49
N MET A 46 -3.82 -0.56 -18.65
CA MET A 46 -4.66 -1.53 -19.34
C MET A 46 -5.99 -1.72 -18.62
N ILE A 47 -5.96 -1.83 -17.28
CA ILE A 47 -7.18 -1.94 -16.47
C ILE A 47 -8.02 -0.66 -16.62
N ALA A 48 -7.39 0.52 -16.52
CA ALA A 48 -8.09 1.79 -16.69
C ALA A 48 -8.78 1.90 -18.06
N ARG A 49 -8.11 1.49 -19.14
CA ARG A 49 -8.67 1.47 -20.50
C ARG A 49 -9.82 0.48 -20.63
N GLN A 50 -9.72 -0.71 -20.04
CA GLN A 50 -10.81 -1.69 -20.03
C GLN A 50 -12.04 -1.15 -19.27
N VAL A 51 -11.84 -0.63 -18.06
CA VAL A 51 -12.90 -0.04 -17.24
C VAL A 51 -13.56 1.14 -17.96
N ARG A 52 -12.78 1.99 -18.63
CA ARG A 52 -13.29 3.06 -19.49
C ARG A 52 -14.13 2.51 -20.64
N ALA A 53 -13.66 1.46 -21.33
CA ALA A 53 -14.37 0.85 -22.45
C ALA A 53 -15.69 0.19 -22.03
N GLU A 54 -15.83 -0.26 -20.78
CA GLU A 54 -17.11 -0.73 -20.24
C GLU A 54 -18.13 0.43 -20.06
N GLY A 55 -17.66 1.67 -19.90
CA GLY A 55 -18.51 2.86 -19.75
C GLY A 55 -18.34 3.62 -18.43
N VAL A 56 -17.32 3.31 -17.63
CA VAL A 56 -17.04 4.08 -16.40
C VAL A 56 -16.40 5.43 -16.75
N GLU A 57 -17.07 6.51 -16.37
CA GLU A 57 -16.61 7.87 -16.65
C GLU A 57 -15.58 8.40 -15.66
N ARG A 58 -15.81 8.19 -14.36
CA ARG A 58 -14.90 8.64 -13.30
C ARG A 58 -13.98 7.50 -12.86
N ILE A 59 -12.70 7.64 -13.20
CA ILE A 59 -11.64 6.72 -12.80
C ILE A 59 -10.54 7.51 -12.08
N ALA A 60 -10.16 7.08 -10.87
CA ALA A 60 -9.05 7.64 -10.11
C ALA A 60 -7.97 6.57 -9.89
N VAL A 61 -6.71 6.93 -10.13
CA VAL A 61 -5.55 6.12 -9.75
C VAL A 61 -4.95 6.71 -8.48
N VAL A 62 -4.68 5.85 -7.50
CA VAL A 62 -3.99 6.23 -6.27
C VAL A 62 -2.74 5.36 -6.16
N THR A 63 -1.59 5.99 -5.95
CA THR A 63 -0.31 5.28 -5.83
C THR A 63 0.67 6.02 -4.92
N ASP A 64 1.67 5.31 -4.39
CA ASP A 64 2.78 5.91 -3.63
C ASP A 64 3.85 6.57 -4.53
N GLU A 65 3.76 6.37 -5.85
CA GLU A 65 4.71 6.94 -6.82
C GLU A 65 3.99 7.58 -8.03
N PRO A 66 3.23 8.69 -7.89
CA PRO A 66 2.42 9.26 -8.97
C PRO A 66 3.23 9.58 -10.24
N GLY A 67 4.48 9.99 -10.08
CA GLY A 67 5.38 10.32 -11.19
C GLY A 67 5.86 9.11 -12.01
N LYS A 68 5.67 7.85 -11.54
CA LYS A 68 6.18 6.66 -12.25
C LYS A 68 5.55 6.44 -13.62
N TYR A 69 4.37 7.00 -13.85
CA TYR A 69 3.63 6.86 -15.09
C TYR A 69 3.97 7.90 -16.16
N ALA A 70 4.65 8.99 -15.79
CA ALA A 70 4.99 10.07 -16.71
C ALA A 70 5.79 9.52 -17.91
N GLY A 71 5.21 9.59 -19.11
CA GLY A 71 5.82 9.11 -20.36
C GLY A 71 5.93 7.60 -20.51
N LYS A 72 5.37 6.80 -19.59
CA LYS A 72 5.47 5.33 -19.59
C LYS A 72 4.13 4.59 -19.67
N ALA A 73 3.04 5.26 -19.34
CA ALA A 73 1.70 4.67 -19.32
C ALA A 73 0.72 5.50 -20.16
N ASP A 74 -0.17 4.80 -20.86
CA ASP A 74 -1.22 5.41 -21.70
C ASP A 74 -2.58 5.27 -21.02
N PHE A 75 -2.93 6.29 -20.23
CA PHE A 75 -4.20 6.33 -19.53
C PHE A 75 -5.30 6.96 -20.39
N PRO A 76 -6.56 6.48 -20.25
CA PRO A 76 -7.68 7.11 -20.92
C PRO A 76 -7.88 8.55 -20.44
N ALA A 77 -8.44 9.39 -21.31
CA ALA A 77 -8.75 10.79 -20.99
C ALA A 77 -9.62 10.91 -19.74
N GLY A 78 -9.42 12.00 -18.98
CA GLY A 78 -10.19 12.30 -17.78
C GLY A 78 -9.84 11.49 -16.52
N ILE A 79 -8.80 10.64 -16.57
CA ILE A 79 -8.30 9.99 -15.35
C ILE A 79 -7.60 11.01 -14.45
N THR A 80 -7.66 10.78 -13.14
CA THR A 80 -6.89 11.55 -12.15
C THR A 80 -5.90 10.63 -11.44
N ILE A 81 -4.65 11.06 -11.27
CA ILE A 81 -3.62 10.30 -10.55
C ILE A 81 -3.28 11.06 -9.28
N HIS A 82 -3.39 10.38 -8.14
CA HIS A 82 -3.22 10.97 -6.81
C HIS A 82 -2.16 10.22 -6.01
N HIS A 83 -1.54 10.93 -5.06
CA HIS A 83 -0.67 10.28 -4.10
C HIS A 83 -1.52 9.49 -3.09
N ARG A 84 -0.93 8.45 -2.48
CA ARG A 84 -1.63 7.61 -1.49
C ARG A 84 -2.17 8.39 -0.29
N ASP A 85 -1.55 9.53 0.03
CA ASP A 85 -1.96 10.36 1.17
C ASP A 85 -3.32 11.03 0.93
N ASP A 86 -3.72 11.18 -0.34
CA ASP A 86 -5.01 11.72 -0.75
C ASP A 86 -6.11 10.65 -0.82
N LEU A 87 -5.82 9.39 -0.44
CA LEU A 87 -6.76 8.27 -0.59
C LEU A 87 -8.13 8.54 0.06
N ASP A 88 -8.16 9.14 1.26
CA ASP A 88 -9.43 9.47 1.92
C ASP A 88 -10.21 10.54 1.16
N LEU A 89 -9.51 11.59 0.71
CA LEU A 89 -10.10 12.67 -0.10
C LEU A 89 -10.70 12.13 -1.39
N VAL A 90 -9.95 11.30 -2.12
CA VAL A 90 -10.42 10.67 -3.36
C VAL A 90 -11.62 9.75 -3.10
N GLN A 91 -11.61 8.97 -2.02
CA GLN A 91 -12.76 8.11 -1.68
C GLN A 91 -14.02 8.93 -1.34
N ARG A 92 -13.87 10.10 -0.71
CA ARG A 92 -14.99 11.02 -0.46
C ARG A 92 -15.48 11.66 -1.75
N GLU A 93 -14.58 12.09 -2.63
CA GLU A 93 -14.93 12.63 -3.95
C GLU A 93 -15.74 11.61 -4.78
N LEU A 94 -15.26 10.36 -4.84
CA LEU A 94 -15.92 9.29 -5.60
C LEU A 94 -17.31 8.92 -5.06
N ARG A 95 -17.57 9.16 -3.76
CA ARG A 95 -18.89 8.95 -3.15
C ARG A 95 -19.94 9.92 -3.69
N GLU A 96 -19.54 11.13 -4.06
CA GLU A 96 -20.45 12.15 -4.60
C GLU A 96 -20.75 11.95 -6.09
N VAL A 97 -20.01 11.05 -6.76
CA VAL A 97 -20.21 10.73 -8.17
C VAL A 97 -21.43 9.84 -8.34
N LYS A 98 -22.39 10.29 -9.16
CA LYS A 98 -23.56 9.49 -9.53
C LYS A 98 -23.17 8.39 -10.53
N GLY A 99 -23.67 7.18 -10.30
CA GLY A 99 -23.44 6.02 -11.15
C GLY A 99 -22.21 5.21 -10.71
N VAL A 100 -21.62 4.47 -11.64
CA VAL A 100 -20.46 3.63 -11.34
C VAL A 100 -19.17 4.44 -11.46
N SER A 101 -18.33 4.38 -10.43
CA SER A 101 -17.00 4.98 -10.42
C SER A 101 -15.93 3.97 -10.01
N VAL A 102 -14.66 4.22 -10.35
CA VAL A 102 -13.56 3.29 -10.07
C VAL A 102 -12.37 3.97 -9.42
N LEU A 103 -11.86 3.37 -8.34
CA LEU A 103 -10.58 3.68 -7.72
C LEU A 103 -9.60 2.54 -7.98
N LEU A 104 -8.57 2.79 -8.80
CA LEU A 104 -7.43 1.93 -9.02
C LEU A 104 -6.34 2.24 -7.99
N TYR A 105 -6.13 1.34 -7.04
CA TYR A 105 -5.11 1.50 -6.01
C TYR A 105 -3.88 0.69 -6.40
N ASP A 106 -2.85 1.35 -6.95
CA ASP A 106 -1.59 0.73 -7.34
C ASP A 106 -0.56 0.85 -6.23
N GLN A 107 -0.37 -0.25 -5.49
CA GLN A 107 0.69 -0.35 -4.51
C GLN A 107 1.16 -1.79 -4.34
N THR A 108 2.47 -2.01 -4.55
CA THR A 108 3.09 -3.30 -4.24
C THR A 108 2.95 -3.62 -2.76
N CYS A 109 2.54 -4.84 -2.44
CA CYS A 109 2.34 -5.25 -1.05
C CYS A 109 3.66 -5.26 -0.25
N ALA A 110 3.52 -4.98 1.04
CA ALA A 110 4.55 -5.05 2.06
C ALA A 110 5.46 -6.29 1.96
N ALA A 111 4.84 -7.47 1.88
CA ALA A 111 5.55 -8.75 1.84
C ALA A 111 6.43 -8.88 0.60
N GLU A 112 5.93 -8.45 -0.56
CA GLU A 112 6.68 -8.51 -1.81
C GLU A 112 7.81 -7.47 -1.84
N LYS A 113 7.57 -6.23 -1.40
CA LYS A 113 8.65 -5.24 -1.22
C LYS A 113 9.78 -5.78 -0.35
N ARG A 114 9.46 -6.44 0.78
CA ARG A 114 10.47 -7.09 1.64
C ARG A 114 11.22 -8.22 0.94
N ARG A 115 10.51 -9.06 0.20
CA ARG A 115 11.14 -10.16 -0.55
C ARG A 115 12.09 -9.65 -1.62
N ARG A 116 11.69 -8.64 -2.40
CA ARG A 116 12.53 -8.03 -3.43
C ARG A 116 13.77 -7.35 -2.85
N ARG A 117 13.66 -6.68 -1.70
CA ARG A 117 14.83 -6.14 -0.98
C ARG A 117 15.82 -7.24 -0.58
N LYS A 118 15.34 -8.39 -0.09
CA LYS A 118 16.21 -9.55 0.21
C LYS A 118 16.90 -10.10 -1.06
N ARG A 119 16.28 -9.96 -2.23
CA ARG A 119 16.84 -10.35 -3.54
C ARG A 119 17.67 -9.25 -4.22
N GLY A 120 17.74 -8.04 -3.64
CA GLY A 120 18.41 -6.89 -4.25
C GLY A 120 17.68 -6.26 -5.44
N THR A 121 16.40 -6.61 -5.67
CA THR A 121 15.60 -6.13 -6.81
C THR A 121 14.63 -5.00 -6.46
N PHE A 122 14.79 -4.39 -5.28
CA PHE A 122 13.97 -3.25 -4.85
C PHE A 122 14.81 -2.32 -3.97
N PRO A 123 14.60 -0.99 -4.03
CA PRO A 123 15.33 -0.05 -3.20
C PRO A 123 15.24 -0.42 -1.71
N ASP A 124 16.41 -0.52 -1.07
CA ASP A 124 16.52 -0.73 0.36
C ASP A 124 17.10 0.52 1.02
N PRO A 125 16.25 1.39 1.60
CA PRO A 125 16.75 2.56 2.32
C PRO A 125 17.69 2.13 3.44
N ASP A 126 18.87 2.75 3.48
CA ASP A 126 19.88 2.54 4.53
C ASP A 126 19.54 3.33 5.80
N LYS A 127 18.29 3.19 6.22
CA LYS A 127 17.65 3.85 7.34
C LYS A 127 16.77 2.85 8.06
N ARG A 128 16.84 2.82 9.38
CA ARG A 128 15.98 2.01 10.26
C ARG A 128 15.40 2.88 11.35
N VAL A 129 14.16 2.59 11.72
CA VAL A 129 13.46 3.27 12.81
C VAL A 129 13.21 2.27 13.92
N PHE A 130 13.53 2.68 15.14
CA PHE A 130 13.31 1.97 16.38
C PHE A 130 12.44 2.83 17.31
N ILE A 131 11.86 2.20 18.32
CA ILE A 131 11.16 2.88 19.40
C ILE A 131 11.98 2.62 20.68
N ASN A 132 12.39 3.70 21.35
CA ASN A 132 13.01 3.61 22.66
C ASN A 132 11.93 3.33 23.71
N GLU A 133 11.91 2.11 24.22
CA GLU A 133 10.91 1.62 25.18
C GLU A 133 10.92 2.41 26.50
N LEU A 134 12.05 3.01 26.88
CA LEU A 134 12.19 3.84 28.08
C LEU A 134 11.50 5.22 27.94
N VAL A 135 11.28 5.68 26.70
CA VAL A 135 10.65 6.97 26.39
C VAL A 135 9.21 6.78 25.86
N CYS A 136 8.88 5.57 25.44
CA CYS A 136 7.57 5.27 24.88
C CYS A 136 6.48 5.36 25.98
N GLU A 137 5.37 6.02 25.70
CA GLU A 137 4.21 6.08 26.60
C GLU A 137 3.07 5.13 26.17
N GLY A 138 3.27 4.33 25.13
CA GLY A 138 2.26 3.36 24.67
C GLY A 138 1.03 3.98 23.99
N CYS A 139 1.03 5.29 23.70
CA CYS A 139 -0.12 6.05 23.17
C CYS A 139 -0.71 5.51 21.84
N GLY A 140 0.09 4.82 21.03
CA GLY A 140 -0.37 4.19 19.79
C GLY A 140 -0.46 5.10 18.58
N ASP A 141 -0.10 6.39 18.68
CA ASP A 141 -0.13 7.34 17.55
C ASP A 141 0.67 6.80 16.33
N CYS A 142 1.85 6.24 16.56
CA CYS A 142 2.64 5.57 15.52
C CYS A 142 1.85 4.49 14.74
N GLY A 143 0.95 3.77 15.40
CA GLY A 143 0.05 2.79 14.80
C GLY A 143 -1.11 3.43 14.05
N VAL A 144 -1.67 4.52 14.57
CA VAL A 144 -2.73 5.30 13.91
C VAL A 144 -2.22 5.89 12.59
N GLN A 145 -1.04 6.52 12.60
CA GLN A 145 -0.48 7.16 11.41
C GLN A 145 -0.05 6.17 10.31
N SER A 146 0.39 4.97 10.69
CA SER A 146 0.99 4.02 9.75
C SER A 146 0.11 2.81 9.43
N ASN A 147 -0.88 2.50 10.26
CA ASN A 147 -1.62 1.23 10.26
C ASN A 147 -0.71 -0.01 10.14
N CYS A 148 0.50 0.07 10.72
CA CYS A 148 1.58 -0.87 10.42
C CYS A 148 1.60 -2.05 11.39
N VAL A 149 1.49 -3.26 10.83
CA VAL A 149 1.54 -4.54 11.57
C VAL A 149 2.90 -4.78 12.24
N SER A 150 3.98 -4.13 11.77
CA SER A 150 5.31 -4.23 12.39
C SER A 150 5.42 -3.46 13.70
N ILE A 151 4.47 -2.58 14.02
CA ILE A 151 4.41 -1.91 15.32
C ILE A 151 3.70 -2.83 16.31
N GLN A 152 4.49 -3.50 17.14
CA GLN A 152 4.01 -4.50 18.07
C GLN A 152 3.94 -3.92 19.49
N PRO A 153 2.96 -4.33 20.30
CA PRO A 153 3.03 -4.10 21.73
C PRO A 153 4.20 -4.89 22.35
N VAL A 154 4.80 -4.35 23.40
CA VAL A 154 5.80 -5.03 24.21
C VAL A 154 5.57 -4.68 25.68
N GLU A 155 5.56 -5.69 26.54
CA GLU A 155 5.43 -5.47 27.98
C GLU A 155 6.82 -5.19 28.57
N THR A 156 6.89 -4.16 29.42
CA THR A 156 8.12 -3.71 30.08
C THR A 156 7.84 -3.45 31.56
N GLU A 157 8.88 -3.26 32.36
CA GLU A 157 8.73 -2.84 33.76
C GLU A 157 8.03 -1.47 33.93
N PHE A 158 8.03 -0.64 32.87
CA PHE A 158 7.36 0.66 32.82
C PHE A 158 5.95 0.58 32.17
N GLY A 159 5.38 -0.62 32.10
CA GLY A 159 4.07 -0.89 31.48
C GLY A 159 4.15 -1.24 29.99
N ARG A 160 2.98 -1.24 29.34
CA ARG A 160 2.84 -1.62 27.93
C ARG A 160 3.39 -0.55 27.00
N LYS A 161 4.44 -0.89 26.24
CA LYS A 161 5.11 -0.02 25.27
C LYS A 161 4.90 -0.53 23.84
N ARG A 162 5.57 0.11 22.89
CA ARG A 162 5.59 -0.27 21.48
C ARG A 162 7.01 -0.54 21.03
N ARG A 163 7.17 -1.48 20.10
CA ARG A 163 8.42 -1.75 19.40
C ARG A 163 8.17 -1.93 17.92
N ILE A 164 9.18 -1.68 17.09
CA ILE A 164 9.13 -1.98 15.65
C ILE A 164 9.85 -3.31 15.40
N ASP A 165 9.11 -4.32 14.98
CA ASP A 165 9.67 -5.57 14.49
C ASP A 165 10.43 -5.33 13.18
N GLN A 166 11.74 -5.35 13.29
CA GLN A 166 12.64 -5.07 12.18
C GLN A 166 12.67 -6.17 11.11
N SER A 167 12.22 -7.38 11.44
CA SER A 167 12.16 -8.51 10.50
C SER A 167 11.00 -8.35 9.50
N SER A 168 9.93 -7.68 9.93
CA SER A 168 8.72 -7.44 9.14
C SER A 168 8.56 -5.99 8.68
N CYS A 169 9.41 -5.06 9.13
CA CYS A 169 9.34 -3.64 8.77
C CYS A 169 9.43 -3.40 7.25
N ASN A 170 8.52 -2.56 6.73
CA ASN A 170 8.46 -2.20 5.31
C ASN A 170 9.30 -1.00 4.91
N LYS A 171 9.95 -0.32 5.86
CA LYS A 171 10.79 0.87 5.61
C LYS A 171 10.10 1.96 4.76
N ASP A 172 8.80 2.17 4.94
CA ASP A 172 8.06 3.29 4.34
C ASP A 172 8.01 4.51 5.27
N PHE A 173 8.42 4.34 6.52
CA PHE A 173 8.63 5.38 7.53
C PHE A 173 7.41 6.25 7.86
N SER A 174 6.21 5.84 7.45
CA SER A 174 4.94 6.52 7.74
C SER A 174 4.68 6.66 9.25
N CYS A 175 5.24 5.77 10.07
CA CYS A 175 5.19 5.87 11.52
C CYS A 175 5.82 7.15 12.07
N LEU A 176 6.80 7.74 11.36
CA LEU A 176 7.46 9.00 11.74
C LEU A 176 6.57 10.23 11.53
N ASN A 177 5.44 10.10 10.84
CA ASN A 177 4.46 11.19 10.74
C ASN A 177 3.76 11.45 12.07
N GLY A 178 3.85 10.50 13.01
CA GLY A 178 3.35 10.66 14.36
C GLY A 178 4.26 11.52 15.23
N PHE A 179 3.67 12.21 16.20
CA PHE A 179 4.42 13.01 17.15
C PHE A 179 4.86 12.14 18.33
N CYS A 180 5.92 11.36 18.13
CA CYS A 180 6.44 10.46 19.15
C CYS A 180 7.91 10.77 19.50
N PRO A 181 8.22 11.19 20.74
CA PRO A 181 9.60 11.48 21.15
C PRO A 181 10.47 10.22 21.29
N SER A 182 9.86 9.03 21.27
CA SER A 182 10.56 7.76 21.43
C SER A 182 11.23 7.23 20.16
N PHE A 183 11.02 7.85 19.00
CA PHE A 183 11.61 7.36 17.76
C PHE A 183 13.13 7.56 17.73
N VAL A 184 13.83 6.50 17.36
CA VAL A 184 15.28 6.52 17.12
C VAL A 184 15.53 6.08 15.68
N THR A 185 16.19 6.92 14.90
CA THR A 185 16.56 6.60 13.52
C THR A 185 18.05 6.27 13.44
N VAL A 186 18.37 5.12 12.85
CA VAL A 186 19.74 4.66 12.60
C VAL A 186 20.01 4.63 11.10
N HIS A 187 21.07 5.30 10.68
CA HIS A 187 21.56 5.32 9.29
C HIS A 187 22.79 4.42 9.17
N GLY A 188 22.95 3.66 8.08
CA GLY A 188 24.11 2.77 7.89
C GLY A 188 24.15 1.51 8.76
N GLY A 189 23.20 1.37 9.68
CA GLY A 189 23.18 0.29 10.67
C GLY A 189 22.64 -1.02 10.12
N LYS A 190 23.41 -2.10 10.29
CA LYS A 190 22.96 -3.47 10.03
C LYS A 190 22.49 -4.12 11.32
N ILE A 191 21.37 -4.84 11.25
CA ILE A 191 20.88 -5.63 12.39
C ILE A 191 21.80 -6.83 12.55
N ARG A 192 22.26 -7.05 13.79
CA ARG A 192 22.97 -8.26 14.15
C ARG A 192 22.07 -9.45 13.83
N LYS A 193 22.53 -10.35 12.96
CA LYS A 193 21.83 -11.61 12.72
C LYS A 193 21.79 -12.36 14.06
N ALA A 194 20.61 -12.83 14.46
CA ALA A 194 20.52 -13.82 15.51
C ALA A 194 21.38 -15.01 15.08
N GLU A 195 22.20 -15.55 15.99
CA GLU A 195 22.82 -16.85 15.78
C GLU A 195 21.68 -17.83 15.49
N GLY A 196 21.68 -18.39 14.28
CA GLY A 196 20.58 -19.27 13.87
C GLY A 196 20.51 -20.43 14.83
N THR A 197 19.35 -20.65 15.45
CA THR A 197 19.02 -21.97 15.96
C THR A 197 19.06 -22.90 14.75
N ALA A 198 20.12 -23.69 14.66
CA ALA A 198 20.19 -24.81 13.75
C ALA A 198 18.95 -25.68 14.02
N GLY A 199 18.06 -25.74 13.03
CA GLY A 199 17.06 -26.80 12.94
C GLY A 199 17.69 -28.05 12.35
#